data_AF-A0A962SDB7-F1
#
_entry.id   AF-A0A962SDB7-F1
#
_cell.length_a   1.000
_cell.length_b   1.000
_cell.length_c   1.000
_cell.angle_alpha   90.00
_cell.angle_beta   90.00
_cell.angle_gamma   90.00
#
_symmetry.space_group_name_H-M   'P 1'
#
loop_
_entity.id
_entity.type
_entity.pdbx_description
1 polymer ?
#
loop_
_entity_poly.entity_id
_entity_poly.type
_entity_poly.pdbx_seq_one_letter_code
_entity_poly.pdbx_strand_id
1 'polypeptide(L)'
;MEFGAGPSGSMIDDMETGEGFVSELKHFFALLTDTVFRSALTNGMLFGIFIGATVFSLIFRALGGDDIVIELVEALGLGSWCLLFLIMGIVFFLGFFFDWIEITLIVLPVFSPIISGLDFGDHVDKFEVVYWFAILMAVNLQTSFLTPPFGFALFYLRGVAPAAVKTTHIYKGAFAFIALQLVGLAITGYIPSLVNYLPFSSYLTSDNAPPPINPRLQACMREDVFEYYDGNKNELLSAIRAAQSLNLESLPENLRESLNEGFATAQTTFDRVADVRSAQAALSAFEDEYRPIHTTVRGLQNDMRVLRSRIEALEQDASRNRRSDEPNEDLNTQLEQKISELESQRDDLESSIPQAWQAANDKYKKLMQGLNKAVRDYEGTVDGAYEKIPQLLTLLAQTEALEAMEGDFAEFETVVKSGTEEQAEALIKEGNVKLGELDGVSKIKSQINKAAKAMKPGSANPEQALERIAEGKALLDEELAWRKRAVTELQAGIQTYDEAIRHSIGLRLQEKLPEAQAKSIAMCQSVHRDISLNF
;
A
#
# COMPACT_ATOMS: atom_id res chain seq x y z
N MET A 1 20.51 -32.52 -38.05
CA MET A 1 20.38 -31.37 -38.97
C MET A 1 21.63 -31.36 -39.83
N GLU A 2 21.53 -31.83 -41.07
CA GLU A 2 22.59 -31.65 -42.07
C GLU A 2 22.72 -30.17 -42.38
N PHE A 3 23.89 -29.59 -42.09
CA PHE A 3 24.26 -28.27 -42.59
C PHE A 3 24.70 -28.45 -44.04
N GLY A 4 23.76 -28.28 -44.97
CA GLY A 4 24.05 -28.25 -46.40
C GLY A 4 24.97 -27.08 -46.73
N ALA A 5 26.11 -27.41 -47.34
CA ALA A 5 27.03 -26.45 -47.92
C ALA A 5 26.34 -25.65 -49.05
N GLY A 6 26.40 -24.33 -48.99
CA GLY A 6 26.00 -23.37 -50.03
C GLY A 6 27.16 -22.41 -50.33
N PRO A 7 27.23 -21.84 -51.55
CA PRO A 7 28.46 -21.87 -52.36
C PRO A 7 29.45 -20.76 -52.02
N SER A 8 30.73 -21.12 -52.11
CA SER A 8 31.86 -20.20 -52.23
C SER A 8 31.79 -19.46 -53.57
N GLY A 9 31.11 -18.33 -53.59
CA GLY A 9 31.11 -17.36 -54.69
C GLY A 9 31.48 -15.99 -54.14
N SER A 10 32.43 -15.32 -54.77
CA SER A 10 33.04 -14.05 -54.36
C SER A 10 32.03 -12.91 -54.21
N MET A 11 31.90 -12.39 -52.99
CA MET A 11 31.05 -11.27 -52.53
C MET A 11 31.36 -9.90 -53.17
N ILE A 12 32.22 -9.83 -54.18
CA ILE A 12 32.74 -8.55 -54.72
C ILE A 12 32.28 -8.28 -56.16
N ASP A 13 31.73 -9.27 -56.88
CA ASP A 13 31.38 -9.11 -58.31
C ASP A 13 29.93 -8.68 -58.57
N ASP A 14 29.05 -8.69 -57.56
CA ASP A 14 27.62 -8.36 -57.74
C ASP A 14 27.28 -6.87 -57.51
N MET A 15 28.26 -6.01 -57.25
CA MET A 15 28.03 -4.56 -57.01
C MET A 15 27.89 -3.72 -58.30
N GLU A 16 28.02 -4.29 -59.51
CA GLU A 16 27.95 -3.55 -60.78
C GLU A 16 26.59 -3.57 -61.49
N THR A 17 25.59 -4.30 -60.98
CA THR A 17 24.20 -4.18 -61.43
C THR A 17 23.37 -3.59 -60.29
N GLY A 18 22.64 -2.49 -60.53
CA GLY A 18 21.77 -1.82 -59.55
C GLY A 18 20.62 -2.68 -58.96
N GLU A 19 20.71 -4.00 -59.08
CA GLU A 19 19.83 -5.01 -58.50
C GLU A 19 20.29 -5.45 -57.09
N GLY A 20 21.54 -5.16 -56.68
CA GLY A 20 22.13 -5.61 -55.41
C GLY A 20 21.37 -5.11 -54.16
N PHE A 21 21.09 -3.82 -54.04
CA PHE A 21 20.43 -3.26 -52.85
C PHE A 21 18.98 -3.75 -52.69
N VAL A 22 18.22 -3.84 -53.78
CA VAL A 22 16.82 -4.33 -53.74
C VAL A 22 16.77 -5.84 -53.47
N SER A 23 17.74 -6.59 -53.99
CA SER A 23 17.90 -8.02 -53.70
C SER A 23 18.27 -8.27 -52.24
N GLU A 24 19.22 -7.51 -51.70
CA GLU A 24 19.58 -7.56 -50.27
C GLU A 24 18.43 -7.16 -49.36
N LEU A 25 17.65 -6.13 -49.72
CA LEU A 25 16.46 -5.73 -48.97
C LEU A 25 15.41 -6.86 -48.95
N LYS A 26 15.16 -7.49 -50.11
CA LYS A 26 14.25 -8.64 -50.21
C LYS A 26 14.75 -9.82 -49.38
N HIS A 27 16.06 -10.09 -49.39
CA HIS A 27 16.66 -11.14 -48.58
C HIS A 27 16.57 -10.85 -47.08
N PHE A 28 16.82 -9.59 -46.67
CA PHE A 28 16.64 -9.12 -45.30
C PHE A 28 15.19 -9.27 -44.83
N PHE A 29 14.20 -8.83 -45.61
CA PHE A 29 12.79 -8.98 -45.26
C PHE A 29 12.35 -10.45 -45.23
N ALA A 30 12.90 -11.30 -46.10
CA ALA A 30 12.65 -12.75 -46.06
C ALA A 30 13.23 -13.38 -44.79
N LEU A 31 14.47 -13.05 -44.42
CA LEU A 31 15.11 -13.50 -43.18
C LEU A 31 14.39 -12.98 -41.94
N LEU A 32 13.96 -11.72 -41.95
CA LEU A 32 13.19 -11.12 -40.86
C LEU A 32 11.85 -11.84 -40.70
N THR A 33 11.15 -12.11 -41.80
CA THR A 33 9.86 -12.83 -41.78
C THR A 33 10.04 -14.25 -41.28
N ASP A 34 11.06 -14.99 -41.73
CA ASP A 34 11.36 -16.33 -41.25
C ASP A 34 11.71 -16.33 -39.75
N THR A 35 12.52 -15.36 -39.31
CA THR A 35 12.91 -15.22 -37.89
C THR A 35 11.71 -14.89 -37.01
N VAL A 36 10.85 -13.96 -37.44
CA VAL A 36 9.60 -13.61 -36.74
C VAL A 36 8.66 -14.80 -36.70
N PHE A 37 8.50 -15.53 -37.81
CA PHE A 37 7.62 -16.71 -37.88
C PHE A 37 8.11 -17.84 -36.96
N ARG A 38 9.42 -18.14 -36.96
CA ARG A 38 10.01 -19.13 -36.05
C ARG A 38 9.86 -18.71 -34.59
N SER A 39 10.07 -17.43 -34.28
CA SER A 39 9.87 -16.88 -32.94
C SER A 39 8.40 -16.99 -32.49
N ALA A 40 7.46 -16.71 -33.39
CA ALA A 40 6.03 -16.84 -33.15
C ALA A 40 5.61 -18.31 -32.92
N LEU A 41 6.19 -19.27 -33.63
CA LEU A 41 5.96 -20.70 -33.40
C LEU A 41 6.42 -21.14 -32.01
N THR A 42 7.63 -20.74 -31.58
CA THR A 42 8.12 -21.03 -30.23
C THR A 42 7.23 -20.38 -29.17
N ASN A 43 6.81 -19.13 -29.38
CA ASN A 43 5.89 -18.44 -28.48
C ASN A 43 4.50 -19.10 -28.44
N GLY A 44 4.02 -19.60 -29.58
CA GLY A 44 2.76 -20.35 -29.67
C GLY A 44 2.78 -21.65 -28.86
N MET A 45 3.92 -22.36 -28.85
CA MET A 45 4.12 -23.52 -27.97
C MET A 45 4.01 -23.12 -26.49
N LEU A 46 4.68 -22.03 -26.08
CA LEU A 46 4.61 -21.51 -24.71
C LEU A 46 3.19 -21.10 -24.31
N PHE A 47 2.46 -20.40 -25.19
CA PHE A 47 1.06 -20.04 -24.97
C PHE A 47 0.14 -21.27 -24.87
N GLY A 48 0.41 -22.33 -25.64
CA GLY A 48 -0.32 -23.59 -25.52
C GLY A 48 -0.18 -24.20 -24.11
N ILE A 49 1.03 -24.18 -23.57
CA ILE A 49 1.33 -24.64 -22.20
C ILE A 49 0.63 -23.74 -21.17
N PHE A 50 0.63 -22.43 -21.37
CA PHE A 50 -0.09 -21.46 -20.53
C PHE A 50 -1.58 -21.73 -20.44
N ILE A 51 -2.23 -21.99 -21.58
CA ILE A 51 -3.66 -22.30 -21.62
C ILE A 51 -3.92 -23.60 -20.85
N GLY A 52 -3.13 -24.64 -21.10
CA GLY A 52 -3.25 -25.93 -20.39
C GLY A 52 -3.07 -25.80 -18.87
N ALA A 53 -2.01 -25.11 -18.43
CA ALA A 53 -1.73 -24.89 -17.01
C ALA A 53 -2.80 -24.05 -16.31
N THR A 54 -3.35 -23.04 -16.99
CA THR A 54 -4.42 -22.20 -16.45
C THR A 54 -5.72 -22.99 -16.30
N VAL A 55 -6.08 -23.78 -17.31
CA VAL A 55 -7.27 -24.66 -17.26
C VAL A 55 -7.11 -25.70 -16.16
N PHE A 56 -5.94 -26.33 -16.04
CA PHE A 56 -5.64 -27.27 -14.96
C PHE A 56 -5.78 -26.59 -13.59
N SER A 57 -5.14 -25.44 -13.38
CA SER A 57 -5.17 -24.73 -12.09
C SER A 57 -6.59 -24.32 -11.70
N LEU A 58 -7.39 -23.86 -12.66
CA LEU A 58 -8.78 -23.49 -12.43
C LEU A 58 -9.65 -24.69 -12.06
N ILE A 59 -9.54 -25.81 -12.80
CA ILE A 59 -10.31 -27.03 -12.51
C ILE A 59 -9.85 -27.65 -11.19
N PHE A 60 -8.55 -27.71 -10.93
CA PHE A 60 -7.98 -28.23 -9.69
C PHE A 60 -8.55 -27.49 -8.47
N ARG A 61 -8.54 -26.15 -8.51
CA ARG A 61 -9.14 -25.33 -7.44
C ARG A 61 -10.67 -25.45 -7.39
N ALA A 62 -11.34 -25.53 -8.53
CA ALA A 62 -12.79 -25.72 -8.56
C ALA A 62 -13.24 -27.07 -7.93
N LEU A 63 -12.37 -28.07 -7.93
CA LEU A 63 -12.59 -29.37 -7.29
C LEU A 63 -12.13 -29.41 -5.83
N GLY A 64 -11.69 -28.30 -5.24
CA GLY A 64 -11.17 -28.25 -3.86
C GLY A 64 -9.77 -28.86 -3.73
N GLY A 65 -8.97 -28.86 -4.80
CA GLY A 65 -7.62 -29.39 -4.77
C GLY A 65 -6.70 -28.67 -3.79
N ASP A 66 -6.93 -27.37 -3.55
CA ASP A 66 -6.26 -26.58 -2.52
C ASP A 66 -6.51 -27.12 -1.11
N ASP A 67 -7.75 -27.48 -0.77
CA ASP A 67 -8.09 -28.09 0.52
C ASP A 67 -7.37 -29.44 0.71
N ILE A 68 -7.30 -30.27 -0.34
CA ILE A 68 -6.60 -31.56 -0.31
C ILE A 68 -5.10 -31.39 -0.04
N VAL A 69 -4.44 -30.41 -0.67
CA VAL A 69 -3.02 -30.17 -0.41
C VAL A 69 -2.81 -29.63 1.00
N ILE A 70 -3.69 -28.75 1.49
CA ILE A 70 -3.65 -28.24 2.86
C ILE A 70 -3.78 -29.39 3.85
N GLU A 71 -4.80 -30.25 3.72
CA GLU A 71 -5.01 -31.41 4.59
C GLU A 71 -3.82 -32.38 4.57
N LEU A 72 -3.22 -32.62 3.39
CA LEU A 72 -2.03 -33.46 3.26
C LEU A 72 -0.84 -32.86 4.01
N VAL A 73 -0.65 -31.54 3.90
CA VAL A 73 0.42 -30.81 4.57
C VAL A 73 0.20 -30.77 6.08
N GLU A 74 -1.02 -30.54 6.54
CA GLU A 74 -1.39 -30.59 7.96
C GLU A 74 -1.21 -31.99 8.54
N ALA A 75 -1.55 -33.04 7.79
CA ALA A 75 -1.35 -34.42 8.19
C ALA A 75 0.13 -34.80 8.38
N LEU A 76 1.06 -34.11 7.70
CA LEU A 76 2.50 -34.29 7.89
C LEU A 76 2.99 -33.66 9.21
N GLY A 77 2.20 -32.79 9.85
CA GLY A 77 2.54 -32.16 11.14
C GLY A 77 3.83 -31.32 11.09
N LEU A 78 4.21 -30.83 9.91
CA LEU A 78 5.45 -30.07 9.73
C LEU A 78 5.27 -28.64 10.21
N GLY A 79 6.22 -28.13 11.00
CA GLY A 79 6.26 -26.70 11.33
C GLY A 79 6.50 -25.83 10.09
N SER A 80 6.10 -24.56 10.15
CA SER A 80 6.13 -23.61 9.02
C SER A 80 7.49 -23.52 8.32
N TRP A 81 8.59 -23.55 9.09
CA TRP A 81 9.95 -23.58 8.55
C TRP A 81 10.29 -24.87 7.80
N CYS A 82 9.87 -26.02 8.34
CA CYS A 82 10.14 -27.32 7.72
C CYS A 82 9.36 -27.46 6.40
N LEU A 83 8.11 -27.00 6.39
CA LEU A 83 7.29 -26.95 5.18
C LEU A 83 7.88 -26.01 4.12
N LEU A 84 8.36 -24.83 4.51
CA LEU A 84 9.05 -23.91 3.60
C LEU A 84 10.25 -24.60 2.94
N PHE A 85 11.12 -25.26 3.71
CA PHE A 85 12.27 -25.98 3.16
C PHE A 85 11.86 -27.15 2.27
N LEU A 86 10.78 -27.86 2.61
CA LEU A 86 10.22 -28.93 1.78
C LEU A 86 9.78 -28.38 0.42
N ILE A 87 9.00 -27.29 0.40
CA ILE A 87 8.54 -26.65 -0.83
C ILE A 87 9.72 -26.13 -1.65
N MET A 88 10.69 -25.46 -1.01
CA MET A 88 11.91 -25.00 -1.68
C MET A 88 12.70 -26.18 -2.28
N GLY A 89 12.77 -27.32 -1.59
CA GLY A 89 13.38 -28.53 -2.12
C GLY A 89 12.64 -29.09 -3.34
N ILE A 90 11.31 -29.22 -3.26
CA ILE A 90 10.48 -29.69 -4.38
C ILE A 90 10.68 -28.80 -5.60
N VAL A 91 10.57 -27.47 -5.43
CA VAL A 91 10.80 -26.48 -6.51
C VAL A 91 12.21 -26.60 -7.07
N PHE A 92 13.21 -26.78 -6.20
CA PHE A 92 14.61 -26.89 -6.61
C PHE A 92 14.83 -28.09 -7.56
N PHE A 93 14.26 -29.26 -7.22
CA PHE A 93 14.33 -30.45 -8.05
C PHE A 93 13.46 -30.36 -9.32
N LEU A 94 12.30 -29.73 -9.23
CA LEU A 94 11.40 -29.52 -10.38
C LEU A 94 12.07 -28.65 -11.46
N GLY A 95 12.88 -27.67 -11.03
CA GLY A 95 13.68 -26.81 -11.90
C GLY A 95 14.76 -27.51 -12.72
N PHE A 96 15.02 -28.80 -12.49
CA PHE A 96 15.89 -29.58 -13.37
C PHE A 96 15.17 -30.07 -14.64
N PHE A 97 13.85 -30.17 -14.62
CA PHE A 97 13.08 -30.78 -15.72
C PHE A 97 12.18 -29.78 -16.44
N PHE A 98 11.59 -28.86 -15.69
CA PHE A 98 10.60 -27.90 -16.19
C PHE A 98 11.19 -26.49 -16.30
N ASP A 99 10.64 -25.69 -17.21
CA ASP A 99 11.03 -24.29 -17.37
C ASP A 99 10.48 -23.43 -16.21
N TRP A 100 11.12 -22.30 -15.91
CA TRP A 100 10.75 -21.41 -14.80
C TRP A 100 9.31 -20.92 -14.95
N ILE A 101 8.91 -20.68 -16.19
CA ILE A 101 7.56 -20.26 -16.58
C ILE A 101 6.53 -21.33 -16.17
N GLU A 102 6.79 -22.59 -16.48
CA GLU A 102 5.89 -23.71 -16.21
C GLU A 102 5.75 -23.95 -14.72
N ILE A 103 6.87 -23.93 -14.00
CA ILE A 103 6.90 -24.11 -12.55
C ILE A 103 6.13 -22.97 -11.88
N THR A 104 6.37 -21.72 -12.27
CA THR A 104 5.73 -20.56 -11.66
C THR A 104 4.21 -20.61 -11.79
N LEU A 105 3.68 -21.03 -12.95
CA LEU A 105 2.24 -21.13 -13.16
C LEU A 105 1.55 -22.28 -12.42
N ILE A 106 2.28 -23.34 -12.08
CA ILE A 106 1.72 -24.48 -11.34
C ILE A 106 1.91 -24.28 -9.84
N VAL A 107 3.13 -23.95 -9.41
CA VAL A 107 3.53 -23.89 -8.01
C VAL A 107 2.95 -22.67 -7.31
N LEU A 108 3.00 -21.46 -7.89
CA LEU A 108 2.50 -20.29 -7.17
C LEU A 108 1.01 -20.40 -6.83
N PRO A 109 0.09 -20.75 -7.75
CA PRO A 109 -1.33 -20.82 -7.41
C PRO A 109 -1.65 -21.94 -6.41
N VAL A 110 -0.91 -23.06 -6.46
CA VAL A 110 -1.12 -24.22 -5.58
C VAL A 110 -0.60 -23.95 -4.17
N PHE A 111 0.60 -23.39 -4.04
CA PHE A 111 1.25 -23.18 -2.74
C PHE A 111 0.97 -21.81 -2.12
N SER A 112 0.60 -20.79 -2.89
CA SER A 112 0.25 -19.46 -2.34
C SER A 112 -0.79 -19.50 -1.22
N PRO A 113 -1.92 -20.22 -1.31
CA PRO A 113 -2.89 -20.27 -0.20
C PRO A 113 -2.28 -20.91 1.05
N ILE A 114 -1.49 -21.97 0.88
CA ILE A 114 -0.80 -22.67 1.98
C ILE A 114 0.18 -21.73 2.67
N ILE A 115 1.03 -21.07 1.88
CA ILE A 115 2.06 -20.13 2.36
C ILE A 115 1.43 -18.95 3.11
N SER A 116 0.27 -18.45 2.66
CA SER A 116 -0.44 -17.36 3.33
C SER A 116 -0.96 -17.72 4.73
N GLY A 117 -1.17 -19.02 4.99
CA GLY A 117 -1.57 -19.53 6.30
C GLY A 117 -0.39 -19.81 7.24
N LEU A 118 0.85 -19.76 6.74
CA LEU A 118 2.03 -20.05 7.56
C LEU A 118 2.39 -18.86 8.46
N ASP A 119 2.77 -19.20 9.68
CA ASP A 119 3.19 -18.25 10.69
C ASP A 119 4.68 -18.45 10.97
N PHE A 120 5.49 -17.44 10.65
CA PHE A 120 6.93 -17.43 10.91
C PHE A 120 7.29 -16.68 12.20
N GLY A 121 6.30 -16.40 13.06
CA GLY A 121 6.47 -15.62 14.27
C GLY A 121 6.87 -14.18 13.94
N ASP A 122 7.86 -13.66 14.66
CA ASP A 122 8.33 -12.28 14.50
C ASP A 122 9.24 -12.07 13.26
N HIS A 123 9.42 -13.09 12.42
CA HIS A 123 10.36 -13.03 11.28
C HIS A 123 9.76 -12.32 10.05
N VAL A 124 8.54 -12.68 9.65
CA VAL A 124 7.86 -12.11 8.46
C VAL A 124 6.38 -11.89 8.77
N ASP A 125 5.86 -10.71 8.41
CA ASP A 125 4.44 -10.42 8.54
C ASP A 125 3.60 -11.31 7.60
N LYS A 126 2.45 -11.82 8.07
CA LYS A 126 1.52 -12.66 7.30
C LYS A 126 1.13 -12.06 5.95
N PHE A 127 1.02 -10.73 5.86
CA PHE A 127 0.71 -10.06 4.60
C PHE A 127 1.88 -10.11 3.60
N GLU A 128 3.11 -10.18 4.10
CA GLU A 128 4.35 -10.12 3.33
C GLU A 128 4.91 -11.50 2.98
N VAL A 129 4.50 -12.54 3.71
CA VAL A 129 4.96 -13.93 3.53
C VAL A 129 4.87 -14.38 2.08
N VAL A 130 3.80 -14.01 1.35
CA VAL A 130 3.61 -14.39 -0.06
C VAL A 130 4.66 -13.74 -0.97
N TYR A 131 4.94 -12.45 -0.78
CA TYR A 131 5.93 -11.73 -1.59
C TYR A 131 7.36 -12.21 -1.29
N TRP A 132 7.66 -12.42 0.00
CA TRP A 132 8.92 -12.99 0.44
C TRP A 132 9.14 -14.39 -0.14
N PHE A 133 8.12 -15.25 -0.07
CA PHE A 133 8.15 -16.59 -0.67
C PHE A 133 8.36 -16.53 -2.19
N ALA A 134 7.66 -15.64 -2.90
CA ALA A 134 7.82 -15.50 -4.35
C ALA A 134 9.27 -15.14 -4.73
N ILE A 135 9.93 -14.29 -3.95
CA ILE A 135 11.33 -13.90 -4.18
C ILE A 135 12.30 -15.02 -3.80
N LEU A 136 12.06 -15.72 -2.69
CA LEU A 136 12.82 -16.94 -2.36
C LEU A 136 12.71 -17.97 -3.48
N MET A 137 11.50 -18.21 -3.98
CA MET A 137 11.24 -19.13 -5.09
C MET A 137 11.96 -18.67 -6.36
N ALA A 138 11.94 -17.38 -6.70
CA ALA A 138 12.62 -16.83 -7.86
C ALA A 138 14.15 -17.03 -7.79
N VAL A 139 14.77 -16.75 -6.64
CA VAL A 139 16.22 -16.97 -6.43
C VAL A 139 16.55 -18.46 -6.44
N ASN A 140 15.71 -19.30 -5.83
CA ASN A 140 15.86 -20.75 -5.82
C ASN A 140 15.79 -21.34 -7.24
N LEU A 141 14.81 -20.91 -8.04
CA LEU A 141 14.66 -21.32 -9.44
C LEU A 141 15.88 -20.97 -10.29
N GLN A 142 16.45 -19.76 -10.15
CA GLN A 142 17.68 -19.39 -10.86
C GLN A 142 18.84 -20.35 -10.54
N THR A 143 18.91 -20.82 -9.29
CA THR A 143 19.93 -21.76 -8.84
C THR A 143 19.72 -23.15 -9.44
N SER A 144 18.47 -23.60 -9.57
CA SER A 144 18.13 -24.87 -10.22
C SER A 144 18.59 -24.94 -11.67
N PHE A 145 18.38 -23.87 -12.47
CA PHE A 145 18.77 -23.86 -13.89
C PHE A 145 20.29 -23.91 -14.13
N LEU A 146 21.10 -23.64 -13.11
CA LEU A 146 22.56 -23.73 -13.21
C LEU A 146 23.11 -25.08 -12.72
N THR A 147 22.30 -25.91 -12.06
CA THR A 147 22.77 -27.17 -11.46
C THR A 147 22.80 -28.30 -12.49
N PRO A 148 23.90 -29.07 -12.63
CA PRO A 148 23.95 -30.24 -13.51
C PRO A 148 22.96 -31.32 -13.00
N PRO A 149 21.90 -31.63 -13.77
CA PRO A 149 21.96 -32.50 -14.95
C PRO A 149 21.39 -31.90 -16.25
N PHE A 150 20.74 -30.73 -16.17
CA PHE A 150 19.96 -30.12 -17.26
C PHE A 150 20.21 -28.62 -17.43
N GLY A 151 21.29 -28.07 -16.85
CA GLY A 151 21.61 -26.65 -16.99
C GLY A 151 21.87 -26.25 -18.45
N PHE A 152 20.84 -25.78 -19.15
CA PHE A 152 20.87 -25.46 -20.57
C PHE A 152 21.99 -24.49 -20.92
N ALA A 153 22.25 -23.52 -20.04
CA ALA A 153 23.37 -22.59 -20.18
C ALA A 153 24.74 -23.29 -20.15
N LEU A 154 24.92 -24.31 -19.30
CA LEU A 154 26.15 -25.10 -19.23
C LEU A 154 26.34 -25.99 -20.46
N PHE A 155 25.24 -26.57 -20.98
CA PHE A 155 25.28 -27.37 -22.22
C PHE A 155 25.52 -26.51 -23.46
N TYR A 156 24.90 -25.33 -23.52
CA TYR A 156 25.16 -24.34 -24.56
C TYR A 156 26.65 -23.93 -24.54
N LEU A 157 27.18 -23.58 -23.36
CA LEU A 157 28.58 -23.22 -23.20
C LEU A 157 29.51 -24.37 -23.59
N ARG A 158 29.14 -25.62 -23.27
CA ARG A 158 29.87 -26.80 -23.76
C ARG A 158 29.82 -26.94 -25.29
N GLY A 159 28.73 -26.55 -25.94
CA GLY A 159 28.55 -26.59 -27.39
C GLY A 159 29.43 -25.59 -28.16
N VAL A 160 29.72 -24.43 -27.56
CA VAL A 160 30.57 -23.38 -28.15
C VAL A 160 32.02 -23.40 -27.65
N ALA A 161 32.31 -24.10 -26.54
CA ALA A 161 33.64 -24.11 -25.94
C ALA A 161 34.66 -24.95 -26.74
N PRO A 162 35.92 -24.48 -26.88
CA PRO A 162 37.01 -25.26 -27.48
C PRO A 162 37.24 -26.59 -26.73
N ALA A 163 37.71 -27.62 -27.44
CA ALA A 163 37.95 -28.95 -26.89
C ALA A 163 38.94 -28.99 -25.70
N ALA A 164 39.74 -27.93 -25.50
CA ALA A 164 40.62 -27.76 -24.35
C ALA A 164 39.85 -27.58 -23.02
N VAL A 165 38.61 -27.05 -23.07
CA VAL A 165 37.78 -26.84 -21.88
C VAL A 165 36.96 -28.10 -21.61
N LYS A 166 37.41 -28.90 -20.64
CA LYS A 166 36.66 -30.06 -20.15
C LYS A 166 35.37 -29.62 -19.43
N THR A 167 34.33 -30.45 -19.52
CA THR A 167 33.05 -30.26 -18.82
C THR A 167 33.23 -30.04 -17.31
N THR A 168 34.23 -30.67 -16.70
CA THR A 168 34.57 -30.48 -15.28
C THR A 168 35.02 -29.07 -14.94
N HIS A 169 35.69 -28.35 -15.86
CA HIS A 169 36.06 -26.96 -15.66
C HIS A 169 34.83 -26.04 -15.69
N ILE A 170 33.88 -26.33 -16.60
CA ILE A 170 32.60 -25.62 -16.70
C ILE A 170 31.78 -25.83 -15.41
N TYR A 171 31.68 -27.07 -14.93
CA TYR A 171 30.94 -27.38 -13.71
C TYR A 171 31.59 -26.79 -12.46
N LYS A 172 32.93 -26.76 -12.38
CA LYS A 172 33.62 -26.11 -11.26
C LYS A 172 33.38 -24.60 -11.24
N GLY A 173 33.34 -23.96 -12.41
CA GLY A 173 32.96 -22.55 -12.53
C GLY A 173 31.51 -22.31 -12.12
N ALA A 174 30.58 -23.11 -12.64
CA ALA A 174 29.16 -23.05 -12.31
C ALA A 174 28.89 -23.22 -10.82
N PHE A 175 29.58 -24.16 -10.17
CA PHE A 175 29.45 -24.43 -8.74
C PHE A 175 29.79 -23.20 -7.88
N ALA A 176 30.79 -22.41 -8.26
CA ALA A 176 31.10 -21.16 -7.56
C ALA A 176 29.94 -20.14 -7.65
N PHE A 177 29.28 -20.04 -8.80
CA PHE A 177 28.09 -19.19 -8.95
C PHE A 177 26.87 -19.72 -8.19
N ILE A 178 26.65 -21.04 -8.20
CA ILE A 178 25.60 -21.70 -7.41
C ILE A 178 25.81 -21.43 -5.92
N ALA A 179 27.05 -21.53 -5.42
CA ALA A 179 27.36 -21.23 -4.03
C ALA A 179 27.04 -19.77 -3.67
N LEU A 180 27.37 -18.81 -4.55
CA LEU A 180 27.01 -17.41 -4.36
C LEU A 180 25.49 -17.18 -4.37
N GLN A 181 24.75 -17.89 -5.22
CA GLN A 181 23.29 -17.81 -5.26
C GLN A 181 22.64 -18.41 -4.01
N LEU A 182 23.17 -19.53 -3.48
CA LEU A 182 22.72 -20.10 -2.22
C LEU A 182 22.99 -19.16 -1.05
N VAL A 183 24.11 -18.44 -1.06
CA VAL A 183 24.37 -17.35 -0.09
C VAL A 183 23.34 -16.23 -0.26
N GLY A 184 23.04 -15.82 -1.50
CA GLY A 184 21.98 -14.85 -1.79
C GLY A 184 20.62 -15.29 -1.27
N LEU A 185 20.24 -16.55 -1.49
CA LEU A 185 19.01 -17.17 -1.00
C LEU A 185 18.96 -17.19 0.54
N ALA A 186 20.08 -17.48 1.19
CA ALA A 186 20.17 -17.41 2.64
C ALA A 186 19.99 -15.96 3.12
N ILE A 187 20.64 -14.98 2.49
CA ILE A 187 20.50 -13.56 2.86
C ILE A 187 19.05 -13.10 2.71
N THR A 188 18.39 -13.40 1.59
CA THR A 188 16.97 -13.03 1.39
C THR A 188 16.04 -13.77 2.34
N GLY A 189 16.39 -15.00 2.74
CA GLY A 189 15.69 -15.75 3.77
C GLY A 189 15.82 -15.13 5.17
N TYR A 190 17.02 -14.66 5.54
CA TYR A 190 17.28 -14.11 6.88
C TYR A 190 16.92 -12.63 7.02
N ILE A 191 16.91 -11.86 5.93
CA ILE A 191 16.68 -10.41 5.95
C ILE A 191 15.46 -10.07 5.08
N PRO A 192 14.23 -10.28 5.58
CA PRO A 192 13.01 -10.01 4.82
C PRO A 192 12.83 -8.51 4.50
N SER A 193 13.37 -7.63 5.32
CA SER A 193 13.32 -6.18 5.08
C SER A 193 14.00 -5.75 3.77
N LEU A 194 15.01 -6.50 3.31
CA LEU A 194 15.65 -6.27 2.00
C LEU A 194 14.67 -6.53 0.85
N VAL A 195 13.84 -7.54 1.02
CA VAL A 195 12.84 -7.98 0.05
C VAL A 195 11.65 -7.01 0.01
N ASN A 196 11.18 -6.57 1.17
CA ASN A 196 9.97 -5.77 1.28
C ASN A 196 10.20 -4.27 1.06
N TYR A 197 11.43 -3.77 1.21
CA TYR A 197 11.74 -2.35 1.02
C TYR A 197 11.39 -1.82 -0.36
N LEU A 198 11.78 -2.53 -1.43
CA LEU A 198 11.56 -2.06 -2.80
C LEU A 198 10.06 -1.99 -3.15
N PRO A 199 9.23 -3.01 -2.84
CA PRO A 199 7.77 -2.91 -2.95
C PRO A 199 7.19 -1.70 -2.21
N PHE A 200 7.55 -1.47 -0.96
CA PHE A 200 7.05 -0.33 -0.19
C PHE A 200 7.51 1.00 -0.76
N SER A 201 8.78 1.14 -1.11
CA SER A 201 9.32 2.36 -1.70
C SER A 201 8.61 2.66 -3.02
N SER A 202 8.49 1.68 -3.92
CA SER A 202 7.82 1.87 -5.20
C SER A 202 6.33 2.20 -5.04
N TYR A 203 5.66 1.63 -4.04
CA TYR A 203 4.26 1.89 -3.77
C TYR A 203 4.05 3.31 -3.21
N LEU A 204 4.86 3.71 -2.23
CA LEU A 204 4.76 5.02 -1.57
C LEU A 204 5.22 6.18 -2.46
N THR A 205 6.08 5.94 -3.45
CA THR A 205 6.48 6.95 -4.45
C THR A 205 5.62 6.93 -5.72
N SER A 206 4.62 6.05 -5.81
CA SER A 206 3.77 5.95 -7.00
C SER A 206 2.71 7.05 -7.05
N ASP A 207 2.12 7.25 -8.24
CA ASP A 207 1.00 8.18 -8.40
C ASP A 207 -0.24 7.78 -7.58
N ASN A 208 -0.38 6.48 -7.29
CA ASN A 208 -1.46 5.89 -6.50
C ASN A 208 -1.07 5.71 -5.02
N ALA A 209 -0.05 6.42 -4.54
CA ALA A 209 0.38 6.35 -3.16
C ALA A 209 -0.77 6.74 -2.21
N PRO A 210 -0.92 6.03 -1.07
CA PRO A 210 -1.92 6.37 -0.08
C PRO A 210 -1.60 7.74 0.57
N PRO A 211 -2.62 8.50 0.98
CA PRO A 211 -2.39 9.76 1.66
C PRO A 211 -1.70 9.54 3.02
N PRO A 212 -0.84 10.49 3.47
CA PRO A 212 -0.12 10.43 4.75
C PRO A 212 -1.01 10.20 5.98
N ILE A 213 -2.28 10.59 5.95
CA ILE A 213 -3.25 10.37 7.03
C ILE A 213 -3.63 8.88 7.23
N ASN A 214 -3.23 7.98 6.33
CA ASN A 214 -3.55 6.56 6.42
C ASN A 214 -3.06 5.94 7.75
N PRO A 215 -3.93 5.26 8.53
CA PRO A 215 -3.58 4.63 9.81
C PRO A 215 -2.36 3.70 9.74
N ARG A 216 -2.15 3.01 8.61
CA ARG A 216 -1.03 2.07 8.44
C ARG A 216 0.34 2.76 8.37
N LEU A 217 0.39 4.04 8.01
CA LEU A 217 1.64 4.80 7.89
C LEU A 217 2.02 5.50 9.21
N GLN A 218 1.05 5.71 10.10
CA GLN A 218 1.18 6.64 11.23
C GLN A 218 2.32 6.29 12.19
N ALA A 219 2.59 5.01 12.40
CA ALA A 219 3.66 4.59 13.30
C ALA A 219 5.03 5.05 12.79
N CYS A 220 5.40 4.61 11.58
CA CYS A 220 6.68 4.94 10.95
C CYS A 220 6.82 6.42 10.66
N MET A 221 5.74 7.06 10.19
CA MET A 221 5.75 8.50 9.93
C MET A 221 5.95 9.31 11.22
N ARG A 222 5.37 8.89 12.34
CA ARG A 222 5.58 9.56 13.63
C ARG A 222 7.02 9.42 14.10
N GLU A 223 7.62 8.24 13.93
CA GLU A 223 9.02 8.01 14.28
C GLU A 223 9.96 8.92 13.46
N ASP A 224 9.77 8.96 12.13
CA ASP A 224 10.51 9.84 11.22
C ASP A 224 10.38 11.32 11.59
N VAL A 225 9.14 11.79 11.83
CA VAL A 225 8.87 13.18 12.21
C VAL A 225 9.41 13.50 13.62
N PHE A 226 9.39 12.56 14.55
CA PHE A 226 9.94 12.76 15.89
C PHE A 226 11.47 12.89 15.87
N GLU A 227 12.15 12.12 15.02
CA GLU A 227 13.58 12.29 14.77
C GLU A 227 13.87 13.68 14.15
N TYR A 228 13.05 14.10 13.18
CA TYR A 228 13.15 15.44 12.63
C TYR A 228 12.97 16.53 13.69
N TYR A 229 12.02 16.38 14.62
CA TYR A 229 11.82 17.32 15.72
C TYR A 229 13.03 17.41 16.65
N ASP A 230 13.71 16.30 16.94
CA ASP A 230 14.89 16.33 17.81
C ASP A 230 16.02 17.18 17.23
N GLY A 231 16.20 17.17 15.91
CA GLY A 231 17.19 17.99 15.21
C GLY A 231 16.77 19.44 14.98
N ASN A 232 15.47 19.70 14.77
CA ASN A 232 14.99 20.98 14.21
C ASN A 232 14.05 21.76 15.14
N LYS A 233 13.88 21.32 16.41
CA LYS A 233 12.96 21.95 17.38
C LYS A 233 13.09 23.47 17.49
N ASN A 234 14.32 23.98 17.57
CA ASN A 234 14.56 25.42 17.74
C ASN A 234 14.14 26.23 16.52
N GLU A 235 14.38 25.70 15.32
CA GLU A 235 13.99 26.32 14.06
C GLU A 235 12.47 26.35 13.92
N LEU A 236 11.80 25.23 14.18
CA LEU A 236 10.33 25.15 14.18
C LEU A 236 9.71 26.11 15.20
N LEU A 237 10.24 26.17 16.42
CA LEU A 237 9.77 27.12 17.44
C LEU A 237 10.02 28.58 17.02
N SER A 238 11.11 28.86 16.30
CA SER A 238 11.38 30.18 15.74
C SER A 238 10.35 30.55 14.67
N ALA A 239 10.04 29.61 13.77
CA ALA A 239 9.02 29.81 12.74
C ALA A 239 7.63 30.04 13.35
N ILE A 240 7.24 29.27 14.37
CA ILE A 240 5.99 29.45 15.10
C ILE A 240 5.92 30.84 15.75
N ARG A 241 6.99 31.28 16.44
CA ARG A 241 7.03 32.63 17.04
C ARG A 241 6.97 33.74 16.01
N ALA A 242 7.65 33.56 14.86
CA ALA A 242 7.58 34.50 13.75
C ALA A 242 6.13 34.60 13.21
N ALA A 243 5.45 33.47 13.04
CA ALA A 243 4.05 33.44 12.63
C ALA A 243 3.11 34.11 13.65
N GLN A 244 3.32 33.89 14.95
CA GLN A 244 2.59 34.56 16.03
C GLN A 244 2.78 36.09 16.04
N SER A 245 3.87 36.59 15.44
CA SER A 245 4.14 38.03 15.36
C SER A 245 3.56 38.72 14.12
N LEU A 246 2.92 37.97 13.21
CA LEU A 246 2.31 38.52 12.00
C LEU A 246 1.13 39.42 12.34
N ASN A 247 0.99 40.54 11.61
CA ASN A 247 -0.15 41.44 11.78
C ASN A 247 -1.40 40.91 11.06
N LEU A 248 -2.27 40.21 11.79
CA LEU A 248 -3.49 39.60 11.25
C LEU A 248 -4.70 40.55 11.15
N GLU A 249 -4.51 41.87 11.28
CA GLU A 249 -5.61 42.86 11.24
C GLU A 249 -6.33 42.89 9.89
N SER A 250 -5.65 42.56 8.80
CA SER A 250 -6.24 42.51 7.46
C SER A 250 -7.20 41.34 7.26
N LEU A 251 -7.23 40.36 8.17
CA LEU A 251 -8.13 39.20 8.10
C LEU A 251 -9.46 39.43 8.82
N PRO A 252 -10.56 38.82 8.32
CA PRO A 252 -11.81 38.65 9.05
C PRO A 252 -11.61 38.03 10.45
N GLU A 253 -12.47 38.40 11.40
CA GLU A 253 -12.37 37.99 12.82
C GLU A 253 -12.31 36.47 13.00
N ASN A 254 -13.17 35.72 12.29
CA ASN A 254 -13.20 34.25 12.35
C ASN A 254 -11.89 33.59 11.89
N LEU A 255 -11.28 34.11 10.81
CA LEU A 255 -10.00 33.59 10.30
C LEU A 255 -8.85 33.96 11.24
N ARG A 256 -8.89 35.16 11.81
CA ARG A 256 -7.91 35.64 12.78
C ARG A 256 -7.89 34.79 14.04
N GLU A 257 -9.06 34.50 14.63
CA GLU A 257 -9.18 33.63 15.80
C GLU A 257 -8.66 32.23 15.51
N SER A 258 -9.09 31.64 14.39
CA SER A 258 -8.70 30.28 13.99
C SER A 258 -7.18 30.16 13.77
N LEU A 259 -6.54 31.16 13.15
CA LEU A 259 -5.09 31.15 12.92
C LEU A 259 -4.32 31.32 14.22
N ASN A 260 -4.75 32.22 15.10
CA ASN A 260 -4.12 32.40 16.41
C ASN A 260 -4.21 31.13 17.26
N GLU A 261 -5.37 30.46 17.25
CA GLU A 261 -5.53 29.15 17.89
C GLU A 261 -4.60 28.10 17.26
N GLY A 262 -4.49 28.07 15.92
CA GLY A 262 -3.57 27.19 15.20
C GLY A 262 -2.10 27.41 15.61
N PHE A 263 -1.65 28.67 15.68
CA PHE A 263 -0.28 29.00 16.10
C PHE A 263 -0.01 28.67 17.56
N ALA A 264 -0.99 28.86 18.45
CA ALA A 264 -0.88 28.47 19.85
C ALA A 264 -0.82 26.94 20.00
N THR A 265 -1.65 26.22 19.25
CA THR A 265 -1.69 24.75 19.21
C THR A 265 -0.38 24.18 18.69
N ALA A 266 0.19 24.76 17.63
CA ALA A 266 1.49 24.36 17.06
C ALA A 266 2.61 24.36 18.11
N GLN A 267 2.60 25.32 19.04
CA GLN A 267 3.58 25.42 20.11
C GLN A 267 3.52 24.25 21.09
N THR A 268 2.32 23.71 21.34
CA THR A 268 2.09 22.58 22.25
C THR A 268 2.47 21.21 21.66
N THR A 269 2.76 21.16 20.36
CA THR A 269 3.16 19.92 19.65
C THR A 269 4.27 19.17 20.38
N PHE A 270 5.30 19.89 20.83
CA PHE A 270 6.47 19.28 21.48
C PHE A 270 6.16 18.69 22.86
N ASP A 271 5.18 19.24 23.56
CA ASP A 271 4.71 18.67 24.83
C ASP A 271 3.95 17.36 24.56
N ARG A 272 3.14 17.32 23.50
CA ARG A 272 2.46 16.08 23.06
C ARG A 272 3.43 15.01 22.58
N VAL A 273 4.53 15.38 21.92
CA VAL A 273 5.62 14.45 21.58
C VAL A 273 6.18 13.80 22.85
N ALA A 274 6.41 14.58 23.91
CA ALA A 274 6.89 14.06 25.19
C ALA A 274 5.86 13.13 25.85
N ASP A 275 4.56 13.48 25.81
CA ASP A 275 3.47 12.62 26.29
C ASP A 275 3.47 11.24 25.58
N VAL A 276 3.59 11.24 24.24
CA VAL A 276 3.66 10.00 23.44
C VAL A 276 4.89 9.18 23.80
N ARG A 277 6.07 9.80 23.88
CA ARG A 277 7.32 9.11 24.25
C ARG A 277 7.24 8.51 25.65
N SER A 278 6.69 9.24 26.61
CA SER A 278 6.51 8.75 27.98
C SER A 278 5.53 7.58 28.04
N ALA A 279 4.41 7.65 27.30
CA ALA A 279 3.45 6.56 27.25
C ALA A 279 4.01 5.31 26.56
N GLN A 280 4.76 5.50 25.47
CA GLN A 280 5.44 4.41 24.76
C GLN A 280 6.50 3.75 25.64
N ALA A 281 7.35 4.54 26.32
CA ALA A 281 8.36 4.00 27.23
C ALA A 281 7.74 3.22 28.39
N ALA A 282 6.62 3.68 28.95
CA ALA A 282 5.90 2.99 30.01
C ALA A 282 5.29 1.66 29.53
N LEU A 283 4.81 1.60 28.29
CA LEU A 283 4.31 0.36 27.68
C LEU A 283 5.46 -0.62 27.42
N SER A 284 6.51 -0.17 26.71
CA SER A 284 7.64 -1.03 26.35
C SER A 284 8.40 -1.57 27.56
N ALA A 285 8.52 -0.80 28.65
CA ALA A 285 9.10 -1.30 29.90
C ALA A 285 8.28 -2.44 30.54
N PHE A 286 6.99 -2.56 30.24
CA PHE A 286 6.14 -3.64 30.74
C PHE A 286 6.00 -4.81 29.76
N GLU A 287 6.31 -4.62 28.47
CA GLU A 287 6.22 -5.65 27.44
C GLU A 287 7.09 -6.87 27.76
N ASP A 288 8.31 -6.67 28.28
CA ASP A 288 9.24 -7.75 28.62
C ASP A 288 8.69 -8.70 29.70
N GLU A 289 8.02 -8.15 30.72
CA GLU A 289 7.38 -8.93 31.80
C GLU A 289 6.06 -9.57 31.33
N TYR A 290 5.33 -8.89 30.45
CA TYR A 290 4.01 -9.32 29.99
C TYR A 290 4.08 -10.44 28.94
N ARG A 291 5.05 -10.36 28.00
CA ARG A 291 5.23 -11.29 26.89
C ARG A 291 5.21 -12.77 27.28
N PRO A 292 6.01 -13.26 28.24
CA PRO A 292 6.01 -14.70 28.57
C PRO A 292 4.67 -15.18 29.14
N ILE A 293 3.99 -14.33 29.94
CA ILE A 293 2.67 -14.65 30.50
C ILE A 293 1.64 -14.69 29.35
N HIS A 294 1.70 -13.69 28.48
CA HIS A 294 0.83 -13.58 27.32
C HIS A 294 0.94 -14.79 26.39
N THR A 295 2.14 -15.10 25.91
CA THR A 295 2.37 -16.23 24.99
C THR A 295 1.90 -17.55 25.60
N THR A 296 2.15 -17.77 26.89
CA THR A 296 1.70 -18.98 27.59
C THR A 296 0.18 -19.09 27.60
N VAL A 297 -0.51 -18.01 28.02
CA VAL A 297 -1.99 -18.01 28.08
C VAL A 297 -2.60 -18.13 26.69
N ARG A 298 -2.00 -17.52 25.66
CA ARG A 298 -2.46 -17.67 24.27
C ARG A 298 -2.31 -19.09 23.75
N GLY A 299 -1.21 -19.77 24.08
CA GLY A 299 -1.04 -21.19 23.81
C GLY A 299 -2.17 -22.02 24.43
N LEU A 300 -2.38 -21.88 25.74
CA LEU A 300 -3.46 -22.57 26.46
C LEU A 300 -4.84 -22.29 25.86
N GLN A 301 -5.15 -21.02 25.54
CA GLN A 301 -6.41 -20.65 24.91
C GLN A 301 -6.60 -21.23 23.51
N ASN A 302 -5.52 -21.36 22.74
CA ASN A 302 -5.55 -21.99 21.44
C ASN A 302 -5.85 -23.49 21.57
N ASP A 303 -5.17 -24.18 22.49
CA ASP A 303 -5.42 -25.60 22.77
C ASP A 303 -6.86 -25.83 23.24
N MET A 304 -7.36 -24.97 24.13
CA MET A 304 -8.77 -24.98 24.56
C MET A 304 -9.74 -24.74 23.38
N ARG A 305 -9.39 -23.88 22.42
CA ARG A 305 -10.22 -23.63 21.23
C ARG A 305 -10.25 -24.86 20.32
N VAL A 306 -9.12 -25.54 20.12
CA VAL A 306 -9.04 -26.79 19.36
C VAL A 306 -9.89 -27.88 20.02
N LEU A 307 -9.78 -28.05 21.33
CA LEU A 307 -10.60 -29.00 22.09
C LEU A 307 -12.10 -28.66 21.96
N ARG A 308 -12.47 -27.38 22.09
CA ARG A 308 -13.86 -26.93 21.91
C ARG A 308 -14.41 -27.26 20.54
N SER A 309 -13.63 -27.02 19.47
CA SER A 309 -14.03 -27.35 18.11
C SER A 309 -14.22 -28.87 17.92
N ARG A 310 -13.36 -29.70 18.52
CA ARG A 310 -13.51 -31.17 18.50
C ARG A 310 -14.74 -31.64 19.27
N ILE A 311 -15.00 -31.06 20.44
CA ILE A 311 -16.20 -31.33 21.24
C ILE A 311 -17.44 -31.01 20.41
N GLU A 312 -17.51 -29.82 19.82
CA GLU A 312 -18.64 -29.38 19.00
C GLU A 312 -18.88 -30.30 17.79
N ALA A 313 -17.81 -30.77 17.13
CA ALA A 313 -17.94 -31.75 16.05
C ALA A 313 -18.52 -33.09 16.53
N LEU A 314 -18.03 -33.62 17.65
CA LEU A 314 -18.55 -34.86 18.24
C LEU A 314 -19.99 -34.72 18.73
N GLU A 315 -20.37 -33.56 19.29
CA GLU A 315 -21.75 -33.25 19.66
C GLU A 315 -22.68 -33.22 18.44
N GLN A 316 -22.22 -32.64 17.34
CA GLN A 316 -22.95 -32.65 16.07
C GLN A 316 -23.13 -34.07 15.55
N ASP A 317 -22.10 -34.90 15.58
CA ASP A 317 -22.17 -36.31 15.15
C ASP A 317 -23.12 -37.12 16.04
N ALA A 318 -23.05 -36.94 17.37
CA ALA A 318 -23.98 -37.55 18.30
C ALA A 318 -25.42 -37.09 18.05
N SER A 319 -25.62 -35.80 17.72
CA SER A 319 -26.95 -35.29 17.34
C SER A 319 -27.43 -35.85 16.00
N ARG A 320 -26.56 -36.08 15.02
CA ARG A 320 -26.92 -36.66 13.72
C ARG A 320 -27.31 -38.12 13.87
N ASN A 321 -26.52 -38.91 14.61
CA ASN A 321 -26.82 -40.31 14.92
C ASN A 321 -28.13 -40.46 15.73
N ARG A 322 -28.42 -39.55 16.66
CA ARG A 322 -29.71 -39.54 17.38
C ARG A 322 -30.93 -39.22 16.50
N ARG A 323 -30.73 -38.62 15.33
CA ARG A 323 -31.80 -38.23 14.38
C ARG A 323 -31.86 -39.15 13.15
N SER A 324 -31.03 -40.19 13.07
CA SER A 324 -31.07 -41.16 11.97
C SER A 324 -32.26 -42.11 12.11
N ASP A 325 -32.66 -42.73 10.98
CA ASP A 325 -33.75 -43.71 10.96
C ASP A 325 -33.45 -44.95 11.83
N GLU A 326 -32.17 -45.30 11.99
CA GLU A 326 -31.65 -46.36 12.88
C GLU A 326 -30.49 -45.83 13.75
N PRO A 327 -30.77 -45.32 14.96
CA PRO A 327 -29.73 -44.81 15.86
C PRO A 327 -28.88 -45.94 16.45
N ASN A 328 -27.55 -45.77 16.45
CA ASN A 328 -26.64 -46.70 17.14
C ASN A 328 -26.35 -46.23 18.57
N GLU A 329 -26.87 -46.94 19.58
CA GLU A 329 -26.71 -46.60 21.00
C GLU A 329 -25.26 -46.78 21.52
N ASP A 330 -24.53 -47.77 21.02
CA ASP A 330 -23.13 -47.99 21.40
C ASP A 330 -22.24 -46.84 20.90
N LEU A 331 -22.48 -46.38 19.67
CA LEU A 331 -21.80 -45.21 19.11
C LEU A 331 -22.11 -43.94 19.92
N ASN A 332 -23.35 -43.72 20.35
CA ASN A 332 -23.70 -42.58 21.20
C ASN A 332 -22.93 -42.62 22.53
N THR A 333 -22.84 -43.79 23.16
CA THR A 333 -22.12 -43.98 24.41
C THR A 333 -20.62 -43.68 24.24
N GLN A 334 -20.01 -44.13 23.14
CA GLN A 334 -18.61 -43.85 22.82
C GLN A 334 -18.35 -42.36 22.55
N LEU A 335 -19.26 -41.69 21.83
CA LEU A 335 -19.17 -40.25 21.55
C LEU A 335 -19.28 -39.43 22.84
N GLU A 336 -20.24 -39.76 23.71
CA GLU A 336 -20.44 -39.08 25.00
C GLU A 336 -19.23 -39.27 25.94
N GLN A 337 -18.61 -40.46 25.96
CA GLN A 337 -17.37 -40.70 26.70
C GLN A 337 -16.22 -39.82 26.20
N LYS A 338 -16.03 -39.74 24.87
CA LYS A 338 -15.00 -38.87 24.27
C LYS A 338 -15.23 -37.40 24.53
N ILE A 339 -16.48 -36.94 24.46
CA ILE A 339 -16.84 -35.55 24.79
C ILE A 339 -16.43 -35.26 26.24
N SER A 340 -16.83 -36.10 27.18
CA SER A 340 -16.50 -35.93 28.60
C SER A 340 -14.98 -35.94 28.85
N GLU A 341 -14.22 -36.79 28.16
CA GLU A 341 -12.76 -36.81 28.24
C GLU A 341 -12.14 -35.49 27.74
N LEU A 342 -12.58 -34.99 26.58
CA LEU A 342 -12.10 -33.73 26.03
C LEU A 342 -12.51 -32.52 26.87
N GLU A 343 -13.69 -32.55 27.49
CA GLU A 343 -14.13 -31.53 28.45
C GLU A 343 -13.23 -31.50 29.69
N SER A 344 -12.88 -32.66 30.24
CA SER A 344 -11.93 -32.74 31.35
C SER A 344 -10.57 -32.17 30.99
N GLN A 345 -10.04 -32.52 29.80
CA GLN A 345 -8.76 -31.97 29.33
C GLN A 345 -8.81 -30.44 29.17
N ARG A 346 -9.93 -29.90 28.68
CA ARG A 346 -10.14 -28.44 28.57
C ARG A 346 -10.13 -27.77 29.95
N ASP A 347 -10.81 -28.37 30.93
CA ASP A 347 -10.92 -27.80 32.27
C ASP A 347 -9.57 -27.84 33.04
N ASP A 348 -8.75 -28.86 32.77
CA ASP A 348 -7.36 -28.94 33.27
C ASP A 348 -6.48 -27.81 32.68
N LEU A 349 -6.64 -27.52 31.37
CA LEU A 349 -5.94 -26.41 30.73
C LEU A 349 -6.40 -25.05 31.26
N GLU A 350 -7.70 -24.87 31.51
CA GLU A 350 -8.24 -23.65 32.11
C GLU A 350 -7.67 -23.40 33.50
N SER A 351 -7.55 -24.47 34.29
CA SER A 351 -6.95 -24.44 35.63
C SER A 351 -5.44 -24.15 35.62
N SER A 352 -4.78 -24.36 34.48
CA SER A 352 -3.35 -24.09 34.28
C SER A 352 -3.03 -22.63 33.94
N ILE A 353 -4.05 -21.79 33.76
CA ILE A 353 -3.86 -20.35 33.49
C ILE A 353 -3.20 -19.68 34.73
N PRO A 354 -2.08 -18.95 34.56
CA PRO A 354 -1.41 -18.28 35.67
C PRO A 354 -2.31 -17.25 36.38
N GLN A 355 -2.33 -17.26 37.71
CA GLN A 355 -3.13 -16.31 38.51
C GLN A 355 -2.77 -14.84 38.25
N ALA A 356 -1.54 -14.57 37.83
CA ALA A 356 -1.07 -13.22 37.49
C ALA A 356 -1.64 -12.68 36.15
N TRP A 357 -2.24 -13.54 35.31
CA TRP A 357 -2.68 -13.17 33.95
C TRP A 357 -3.65 -11.99 33.94
N GLN A 358 -4.72 -12.04 34.75
CA GLN A 358 -5.78 -11.04 34.68
C GLN A 358 -5.26 -9.65 35.06
N ALA A 359 -4.51 -9.55 36.15
CA ALA A 359 -3.89 -8.30 36.58
C ALA A 359 -2.87 -7.77 35.57
N ALA A 360 -2.06 -8.65 34.96
CA ALA A 360 -1.08 -8.27 33.95
C ALA A 360 -1.75 -7.75 32.66
N ASN A 361 -2.78 -8.45 32.17
CA ASN A 361 -3.56 -8.07 31.00
C ASN A 361 -4.29 -6.72 31.20
N ASP A 362 -4.89 -6.51 32.37
CA ASP A 362 -5.56 -5.24 32.69
C ASP A 362 -4.56 -4.07 32.75
N LYS A 363 -3.37 -4.28 33.31
CA LYS A 363 -2.28 -3.30 33.31
C LYS A 363 -1.80 -2.99 31.89
N TYR A 364 -1.58 -4.02 31.05
CA TYR A 364 -1.18 -3.84 29.66
C TYR A 364 -2.22 -3.02 28.88
N LYS A 365 -3.51 -3.41 28.97
CA LYS A 365 -4.61 -2.69 28.32
C LYS A 365 -4.68 -1.22 28.74
N LYS A 366 -4.45 -0.92 30.02
CA LYS A 366 -4.46 0.45 30.54
C LYS A 366 -3.30 1.29 29.99
N LEU A 367 -2.09 0.71 29.93
CA LEU A 367 -0.92 1.36 29.31
C LEU A 367 -1.15 1.61 27.82
N MET A 368 -1.68 0.61 27.11
CA MET A 368 -2.00 0.71 25.69
C MET A 368 -3.08 1.78 25.42
N GLN A 369 -4.14 1.83 26.23
CA GLN A 369 -5.15 2.91 26.16
C GLN A 369 -4.53 4.29 26.40
N GLY A 370 -3.58 4.39 27.33
CA GLY A 370 -2.82 5.60 27.59
C GLY A 370 -2.00 6.06 26.36
N LEU A 371 -1.26 5.13 25.75
CA LEU A 371 -0.52 5.39 24.51
C LEU A 371 -1.45 5.83 23.37
N ASN A 372 -2.53 5.09 23.11
CA ASN A 372 -3.51 5.42 22.07
C ASN A 372 -4.17 6.80 22.30
N LYS A 373 -4.36 7.20 23.55
CA LYS A 373 -4.83 8.55 23.88
C LYS A 373 -3.76 9.60 23.56
N ALA A 374 -2.53 9.43 24.06
CA ALA A 374 -1.45 10.37 23.81
C ALA A 374 -1.18 10.57 22.31
N VAL A 375 -1.24 9.48 21.53
CA VAL A 375 -1.12 9.52 20.08
C VAL A 375 -2.24 10.32 19.43
N ARG A 376 -3.51 10.06 19.79
CA ARG A 376 -4.64 10.84 19.26
C ARG A 376 -4.57 12.33 19.63
N ASP A 377 -4.13 12.63 20.84
CA ASP A 377 -3.97 14.01 21.31
C ASP A 377 -2.85 14.72 20.53
N TYR A 378 -1.72 14.03 20.26
CA TYR A 378 -0.66 14.53 19.37
C TYR A 378 -1.17 14.76 17.95
N GLU A 379 -1.82 13.75 17.36
CA GLU A 379 -2.33 13.79 15.99
C GLU A 379 -3.35 14.91 15.79
N GLY A 380 -4.30 15.07 16.71
CA GLY A 380 -5.26 16.17 16.68
C GLY A 380 -4.60 17.54 16.87
N THR A 381 -3.53 17.63 17.66
CA THR A 381 -2.75 18.86 17.84
C THR A 381 -2.06 19.29 16.54
N VAL A 382 -1.37 18.36 15.87
CA VAL A 382 -0.65 18.70 14.62
C VAL A 382 -1.59 18.97 13.46
N ASP A 383 -2.70 18.22 13.36
CA ASP A 383 -3.71 18.44 12.32
C ASP A 383 -4.38 19.82 12.53
N GLY A 384 -4.81 20.13 13.75
CA GLY A 384 -5.42 21.42 14.09
C GLY A 384 -4.48 22.62 13.93
N ALA A 385 -3.18 22.43 14.19
CA ALA A 385 -2.17 23.47 14.00
C ALA A 385 -1.95 23.85 12.52
N TYR A 386 -2.20 22.92 11.59
CA TYR A 386 -1.86 23.10 10.18
C TYR A 386 -3.09 23.32 9.28
N GLU A 387 -4.25 22.75 9.58
CA GLU A 387 -5.43 22.69 8.69
C GLU A 387 -5.80 24.02 8.00
N LYS A 388 -5.69 25.15 8.72
CA LYS A 388 -6.12 26.47 8.24
C LYS A 388 -5.09 27.17 7.36
N ILE A 389 -3.84 26.76 7.41
CA ILE A 389 -2.75 27.37 6.63
C ILE A 389 -2.93 27.15 5.12
N PRO A 390 -3.06 25.90 4.61
CA PRO A 390 -3.26 25.68 3.18
C PRO A 390 -4.59 26.25 2.70
N GLN A 391 -5.65 26.21 3.53
CA GLN A 391 -6.95 26.81 3.20
C GLN A 391 -6.82 28.32 2.95
N LEU A 392 -6.09 29.04 3.81
CA LEU A 392 -5.82 30.46 3.64
C LEU A 392 -4.97 30.73 2.40
N LEU A 393 -3.89 29.98 2.19
CA LEU A 393 -3.00 30.17 1.04
C LEU A 393 -3.74 29.95 -0.29
N THR A 394 -4.59 28.93 -0.38
CA THR A 394 -5.45 28.70 -1.56
C THR A 394 -6.41 29.86 -1.77
N LEU A 395 -7.05 30.35 -0.71
CA LEU A 395 -7.98 31.48 -0.78
C LEU A 395 -7.30 32.77 -1.26
N LEU A 396 -6.07 33.03 -0.79
CA LEU A 396 -5.27 34.17 -1.22
C LEU A 396 -4.77 34.01 -2.66
N ALA A 397 -4.38 32.79 -3.08
CA ALA A 397 -3.96 32.51 -4.45
C ALA A 397 -5.11 32.71 -5.47
N GLN A 398 -6.36 32.49 -5.05
CA GLN A 398 -7.55 32.72 -5.87
C GLN A 398 -7.99 34.19 -5.96
N THR A 399 -7.27 35.14 -5.33
CA THR A 399 -7.69 36.56 -5.29
C THR A 399 -7.78 37.18 -6.69
N GLU A 400 -6.81 36.92 -7.57
CA GLU A 400 -6.83 37.45 -8.95
C GLU A 400 -8.01 36.88 -9.76
N ALA A 401 -8.31 35.59 -9.60
CA ALA A 401 -9.45 34.95 -10.24
C ALA A 401 -10.78 35.52 -9.72
N LEU A 402 -10.85 35.87 -8.43
CA LEU A 402 -12.02 36.53 -7.86
C LEU A 402 -12.17 37.98 -8.36
N GLU A 403 -11.06 38.70 -8.53
CA GLU A 403 -11.06 40.07 -9.09
C GLU A 403 -11.56 40.07 -10.54
N ALA A 404 -11.21 39.06 -11.33
CA ALA A 404 -11.70 38.91 -12.70
C ALA A 404 -13.24 38.84 -12.79
N MET A 405 -13.92 38.38 -11.72
CA MET A 405 -15.38 38.32 -11.66
C MET A 405 -16.04 39.71 -11.66
N GLU A 406 -15.32 40.81 -11.34
CA GLU A 406 -15.89 42.16 -11.42
C GLU A 406 -16.43 42.47 -12.83
N GLY A 407 -15.76 41.96 -13.86
CA GLY A 407 -16.20 42.05 -15.25
C GLY A 407 -17.49 41.28 -15.50
N ASP A 408 -17.57 40.02 -15.04
CA ASP A 408 -18.77 39.20 -15.17
C ASP A 408 -19.97 39.87 -14.47
N PHE A 409 -19.79 40.49 -13.30
CA PHE A 409 -20.85 41.23 -12.61
C PHE A 409 -21.37 42.43 -13.41
N ALA A 410 -20.48 43.16 -14.09
CA ALA A 410 -20.89 44.25 -14.99
C ALA A 410 -21.67 43.73 -16.21
N GLU A 411 -21.29 42.56 -16.74
CA GLU A 411 -22.02 41.89 -17.81
C GLU A 411 -23.39 41.39 -17.36
N PHE A 412 -23.53 40.85 -16.13
CA PHE A 412 -24.83 40.45 -15.58
C PHE A 412 -25.79 41.63 -15.50
N GLU A 413 -25.34 42.79 -15.01
CA GLU A 413 -26.17 43.99 -14.97
C GLU A 413 -26.60 44.43 -16.38
N THR A 414 -25.68 44.34 -17.34
CA THR A 414 -25.94 44.74 -18.73
C THR A 414 -26.96 43.82 -19.38
N VAL A 415 -26.78 42.50 -19.27
CA VAL A 415 -27.66 41.51 -19.89
C VAL A 415 -29.06 41.53 -19.26
N VAL A 416 -29.20 41.83 -17.97
CA VAL A 416 -30.51 41.98 -17.32
C VAL A 416 -31.24 43.24 -17.78
N LYS A 417 -30.51 44.33 -18.08
CA LYS A 417 -31.09 45.60 -18.54
C LYS A 417 -31.47 45.59 -20.03
N SER A 418 -30.72 44.89 -20.88
CA SER A 418 -30.88 44.97 -22.34
C SER A 418 -31.02 43.65 -23.10
N GLY A 419 -30.84 42.50 -22.43
CA GLY A 419 -30.89 41.16 -23.05
C GLY A 419 -32.26 40.47 -22.93
N THR A 420 -32.37 39.26 -23.47
CA THR A 420 -33.56 38.41 -23.29
C THR A 420 -33.51 37.66 -21.95
N GLU A 421 -34.68 37.25 -21.44
CA GLU A 421 -34.78 36.48 -20.18
C GLU A 421 -33.90 35.22 -20.20
N GLU A 422 -33.88 34.52 -21.34
CA GLU A 422 -33.09 33.30 -21.56
C GLU A 422 -31.58 33.58 -21.56
N GLN A 423 -31.15 34.65 -22.20
CA GLN A 423 -29.74 35.06 -22.23
C GLN A 423 -29.26 35.50 -20.85
N ALA A 424 -30.09 36.23 -20.11
CA ALA A 424 -29.77 36.68 -18.77
C ALA A 424 -29.68 35.51 -17.77
N GLU A 425 -30.66 34.59 -17.77
CA GLU A 425 -30.61 33.42 -16.90
C GLU A 425 -29.39 32.55 -17.21
N ALA A 426 -29.07 32.32 -18.49
CA ALA A 426 -27.94 31.49 -18.91
C ALA A 426 -26.59 32.08 -18.46
N LEU A 427 -26.36 33.38 -18.72
CA LEU A 427 -25.10 34.05 -18.37
C LEU A 427 -24.88 34.09 -16.85
N ILE A 428 -25.92 34.40 -16.07
CA ILE A 428 -25.83 34.44 -14.60
C ILE A 428 -25.58 33.02 -14.04
N LYS A 429 -26.18 31.99 -14.63
CA LYS A 429 -25.90 30.59 -14.24
C LYS A 429 -24.46 30.20 -14.54
N GLU A 430 -23.93 30.57 -15.69
CA GLU A 430 -22.53 30.34 -16.05
C GLU A 430 -21.58 31.03 -15.06
N GLY A 431 -21.82 32.30 -14.76
CA GLY A 431 -21.09 33.04 -13.73
C GLY A 431 -21.16 32.38 -12.34
N ASN A 432 -22.31 31.82 -11.98
CA ASN A 432 -22.49 31.08 -10.74
C ASN A 432 -21.71 29.75 -10.70
N VAL A 433 -21.45 29.14 -11.86
CA VAL A 433 -20.57 27.97 -12.00
C VAL A 433 -19.11 28.40 -11.81
N LYS A 434 -18.66 29.49 -12.45
CA LYS A 434 -17.31 30.05 -12.26
C LYS A 434 -17.05 30.38 -10.78
N LEU A 435 -17.99 31.05 -10.11
CA LEU A 435 -17.93 31.30 -8.66
C LEU A 435 -17.91 30.02 -7.82
N GLY A 436 -18.37 28.89 -8.36
CA GLY A 436 -18.35 27.61 -7.69
C GLY A 436 -16.95 26.98 -7.59
N GLU A 437 -16.00 27.44 -8.39
CA GLU A 437 -14.61 26.98 -8.38
C GLU A 437 -13.73 27.76 -7.38
N LEU A 438 -14.26 28.85 -6.81
CA LEU A 438 -13.56 29.71 -5.87
C LEU A 438 -13.98 29.41 -4.42
N ASP A 439 -13.02 29.45 -3.49
CA ASP A 439 -13.23 29.21 -2.07
C ASP A 439 -13.69 30.49 -1.35
N GLY A 440 -14.49 30.32 -0.28
CA GLY A 440 -14.97 31.42 0.56
C GLY A 440 -16.12 32.27 -0.02
N VAL A 441 -16.54 32.05 -1.27
CA VAL A 441 -17.55 32.89 -1.95
C VAL A 441 -18.99 32.38 -1.85
N SER A 442 -19.29 31.50 -0.89
CA SER A 442 -20.59 30.83 -0.76
C SER A 442 -21.78 31.81 -0.63
N LYS A 443 -21.59 32.94 0.06
CA LYS A 443 -22.59 34.00 0.19
C LYS A 443 -22.84 34.72 -1.13
N ILE A 444 -21.77 35.03 -1.88
CA ILE A 444 -21.83 35.68 -3.20
C ILE A 444 -22.58 34.75 -4.18
N LYS A 445 -22.17 33.48 -4.24
CA LYS A 445 -22.82 32.43 -5.04
C LYS A 445 -24.31 32.30 -4.72
N SER A 446 -24.68 32.37 -3.44
CA SER A 446 -26.09 32.33 -3.03
C SER A 446 -26.91 33.47 -3.64
N GLN A 447 -26.37 34.69 -3.68
CA GLN A 447 -27.05 35.84 -4.27
C GLN A 447 -27.14 35.74 -5.80
N ILE A 448 -26.07 35.31 -6.46
CA ILE A 448 -26.07 35.11 -7.92
C ILE A 448 -27.04 34.01 -8.34
N ASN A 449 -27.13 32.91 -7.58
CA ASN A 449 -28.14 31.88 -7.82
C ASN A 449 -29.58 32.41 -7.66
N LYS A 450 -29.83 33.31 -6.71
CA LYS A 450 -31.15 33.97 -6.58
C LYS A 450 -31.42 34.92 -7.74
N ALA A 451 -30.41 35.65 -8.22
CA ALA A 451 -30.52 36.50 -9.40
C ALA A 451 -30.86 35.67 -10.65
N ALA A 452 -30.20 34.53 -10.85
CA ALA A 452 -30.53 33.61 -11.94
C ALA A 452 -31.98 33.12 -11.86
N LYS A 453 -32.45 32.70 -10.67
CA LYS A 453 -33.84 32.28 -10.45
C LYS A 453 -34.84 33.39 -10.73
N ALA A 454 -34.49 34.64 -10.42
CA ALA A 454 -35.34 35.80 -10.71
C ALA A 454 -35.45 36.08 -12.22
N MET A 455 -34.54 35.60 -13.06
CA MET A 455 -34.59 35.76 -14.53
C MET A 455 -35.14 34.53 -15.26
N LYS A 456 -35.77 33.58 -14.55
CA LYS A 456 -36.31 32.36 -15.17
C LYS A 456 -37.36 32.68 -16.26
N PRO A 457 -37.27 32.07 -17.46
CA PRO A 457 -38.20 32.30 -18.56
C PRO A 457 -39.66 32.13 -18.15
N GLY A 458 -40.48 33.14 -18.46
CA GLY A 458 -41.92 33.14 -18.15
C GLY A 458 -42.30 33.58 -16.73
N SER A 459 -41.32 33.91 -15.88
CA SER A 459 -41.55 34.50 -14.55
C SER A 459 -40.45 35.52 -14.17
N ALA A 460 -39.88 36.22 -15.15
CA ALA A 460 -38.74 37.10 -14.92
C ALA A 460 -39.11 38.36 -14.12
N ASN A 461 -38.25 38.70 -13.16
CA ASN A 461 -38.31 39.91 -12.35
C ASN A 461 -36.93 40.62 -12.39
N PRO A 462 -36.71 41.51 -13.38
CA PRO A 462 -35.44 42.19 -13.56
C PRO A 462 -35.04 43.09 -12.38
N GLU A 463 -36.00 43.70 -11.68
CA GLU A 463 -35.72 44.53 -10.51
C GLU A 463 -35.12 43.69 -9.38
N GLN A 464 -35.75 42.54 -9.08
CA GLN A 464 -35.25 41.61 -8.07
C GLN A 464 -33.91 41.01 -8.49
N ALA A 465 -33.70 40.72 -9.78
CA ALA A 465 -32.41 40.23 -10.27
C ALA A 465 -31.28 41.25 -10.08
N LEU A 466 -31.52 42.52 -10.43
CA LEU A 466 -30.56 43.61 -10.26
C LEU A 466 -30.24 43.87 -8.77
N GLU A 467 -31.24 43.82 -7.89
CA GLU A 467 -31.03 43.92 -6.44
C GLU A 467 -30.10 42.81 -5.94
N ARG A 468 -30.33 41.56 -6.35
CA ARG A 468 -29.49 40.41 -5.95
C ARG A 468 -28.08 40.48 -6.53
N ILE A 469 -27.93 40.97 -7.76
CA ILE A 469 -26.60 41.21 -8.35
C ILE A 469 -25.85 42.29 -7.58
N ALA A 470 -26.53 43.39 -7.21
CA ALA A 470 -25.93 44.46 -6.42
C ALA A 470 -25.53 43.99 -5.00
N GLU A 471 -26.38 43.22 -4.32
CA GLU A 471 -26.03 42.57 -3.04
C GLU A 471 -24.82 41.64 -3.20
N GLY A 472 -24.78 40.84 -4.27
CA GLY A 472 -23.65 39.96 -4.56
C GLY A 472 -22.36 40.73 -4.85
N LYS A 473 -22.45 41.86 -5.55
CA LYS A 473 -21.31 42.74 -5.87
C LYS A 473 -20.75 43.41 -4.61
N ALA A 474 -21.62 43.90 -3.73
CA ALA A 474 -21.18 44.46 -2.46
C ALA A 474 -20.40 43.42 -1.62
N LEU A 475 -20.85 42.16 -1.61
CA LEU A 475 -20.13 41.07 -0.94
C LEU A 475 -18.81 40.72 -1.64
N LEU A 476 -18.75 40.79 -2.98
CA LEU A 476 -17.52 40.60 -3.75
C LEU A 476 -16.50 41.69 -3.40
N ASP A 477 -16.92 42.95 -3.37
CA ASP A 477 -16.07 44.10 -3.05
C ASP A 477 -15.53 44.01 -1.61
N GLU A 478 -16.37 43.62 -0.65
CA GLU A 478 -15.97 43.37 0.74
C GLU A 478 -14.90 42.27 0.82
N GLU A 479 -15.11 41.18 0.09
CA GLU A 479 -14.20 40.03 0.07
C GLU A 479 -12.85 40.39 -0.58
N LEU A 480 -12.87 41.07 -1.72
CA LEU A 480 -11.66 41.53 -2.42
C LEU A 480 -10.88 42.56 -1.59
N ALA A 481 -11.56 43.45 -0.88
CA ALA A 481 -10.91 44.50 -0.08
C ALA A 481 -9.99 43.94 1.01
N TRP A 482 -10.39 42.85 1.67
CA TRP A 482 -9.53 42.21 2.67
C TRP A 482 -8.52 41.25 2.03
N ARG A 483 -8.90 40.48 1.00
CA ARG A 483 -7.99 39.53 0.33
C ARG A 483 -6.80 40.24 -0.33
N LYS A 484 -7.01 41.34 -1.06
CA LYS A 484 -5.91 42.11 -1.69
C LYS A 484 -4.92 42.66 -0.65
N ARG A 485 -5.41 43.10 0.51
CA ARG A 485 -4.57 43.53 1.64
C ARG A 485 -3.79 42.37 2.23
N ALA A 486 -4.45 41.24 2.49
CA ALA A 486 -3.81 40.05 3.03
C ALA A 486 -2.75 39.45 2.08
N VAL A 487 -2.97 39.49 0.76
CA VAL A 487 -1.96 39.12 -0.25
C VAL A 487 -0.69 39.96 -0.10
N THR A 488 -0.84 41.28 0.07
CA THR A 488 0.30 42.20 0.16
C THR A 488 1.02 42.13 1.51
N GLU A 489 0.28 41.98 2.61
CA GLU A 489 0.79 42.14 3.97
C GLU A 489 1.15 40.80 4.65
N LEU A 490 0.47 39.70 4.30
CA LEU A 490 0.52 38.45 5.05
C LEU A 490 1.01 37.24 4.26
N GLN A 491 0.75 37.18 2.95
CA GLN A 491 0.98 35.96 2.16
C GLN A 491 2.41 35.43 2.28
N ALA A 492 3.42 36.30 2.15
CA ALA A 492 4.82 35.88 2.26
C ALA A 492 5.17 35.30 3.65
N GLY A 493 4.63 35.89 4.72
CA GLY A 493 4.83 35.41 6.08
C GLY A 493 4.18 34.05 6.33
N ILE A 494 2.95 33.87 5.83
CA ILE A 494 2.24 32.59 5.93
C ILE A 494 2.89 31.51 5.06
N GLN A 495 3.39 31.85 3.86
CA GLN A 495 4.13 30.92 3.01
C GLN A 495 5.43 30.46 3.68
N THR A 496 6.18 31.39 4.29
CA THR A 496 7.40 31.05 5.04
C THR A 496 7.09 30.10 6.21
N TYR A 497 5.99 30.35 6.92
CA TYR A 497 5.54 29.47 8.00
C TYR A 497 5.11 28.09 7.49
N ASP A 498 4.31 28.06 6.42
CA ASP A 498 3.88 26.84 5.75
C ASP A 498 5.07 25.98 5.31
N GLU A 499 6.04 26.56 4.60
CA GLU A 499 7.27 25.86 4.18
C GLU A 499 8.04 25.26 5.36
N ALA A 500 8.10 25.95 6.50
CA ALA A 500 8.80 25.47 7.69
C ALA A 500 8.11 24.26 8.34
N ILE A 501 6.78 24.16 8.29
CA ILE A 501 6.03 23.15 9.06
C ILE A 501 5.33 22.10 8.21
N ARG A 502 5.15 22.33 6.90
CA ARG A 502 4.39 21.47 5.97
C ARG A 502 4.86 20.02 5.96
N HIS A 503 6.17 19.79 5.99
CA HIS A 503 6.77 18.46 5.94
C HIS A 503 7.06 17.87 7.33
N SER A 504 6.57 18.50 8.40
CA SER A 504 6.71 18.01 9.77
C SER A 504 5.36 17.99 10.49
N ILE A 505 4.95 19.11 11.11
CA ILE A 505 3.65 19.26 11.78
C ILE A 505 2.51 19.04 10.77
N GLY A 506 2.62 19.61 9.58
CA GLY A 506 1.59 19.53 8.54
C GLY A 506 1.58 18.24 7.70
N LEU A 507 2.48 17.28 7.97
CA LEU A 507 2.75 16.18 7.06
C LEU A 507 1.51 15.30 6.80
N ARG A 508 0.69 15.07 7.83
CA ARG A 508 -0.52 14.24 7.77
C ARG A 508 -1.57 14.75 6.79
N LEU A 509 -1.64 16.07 6.61
CA LEU A 509 -2.64 16.74 5.78
C LEU A 509 -2.12 17.01 4.36
N GLN A 510 -0.93 16.54 4.01
CA GLN A 510 -0.45 16.60 2.63
C GLN A 510 -1.20 15.60 1.75
N GLU A 511 -1.27 15.88 0.46
CA GLU A 511 -1.85 14.95 -0.50
C GLU A 511 -0.99 13.68 -0.63
N LYS A 512 0.34 13.85 -0.63
CA LYS A 512 1.32 12.79 -0.81
C LYS A 512 2.54 13.02 0.07
N LEU A 513 3.23 11.93 0.41
CA LEU A 513 4.52 11.99 1.08
C LEU A 513 5.60 12.56 0.14
N PRO A 514 6.47 13.46 0.61
CA PRO A 514 7.70 13.82 -0.08
C PRO A 514 8.56 12.58 -0.36
N GLU A 515 9.23 12.52 -1.51
CA GLU A 515 10.00 11.34 -1.94
C GLU A 515 11.03 10.88 -0.89
N ALA A 516 11.70 11.83 -0.21
CA ALA A 516 12.65 11.53 0.84
C ALA A 516 11.99 10.82 2.05
N GLN A 517 10.85 11.33 2.51
CA GLN A 517 10.08 10.73 3.62
C GLN A 517 9.43 9.41 3.20
N ALA A 518 8.95 9.30 1.97
CA ALA A 518 8.41 8.06 1.43
C ALA A 518 9.45 6.92 1.49
N LYS A 519 10.72 7.21 1.17
CA LYS A 519 11.82 6.23 1.27
C LYS A 519 12.15 5.87 2.73
N SER A 520 12.18 6.85 3.63
CA SER A 520 12.40 6.61 5.06
C SER A 520 11.28 5.74 5.66
N ILE A 521 10.02 6.10 5.40
CA ILE A 521 8.85 5.36 5.85
C ILE A 521 8.82 3.96 5.23
N ALA A 522 9.20 3.79 3.96
CA ALA A 522 9.31 2.48 3.32
C ALA A 522 10.35 1.58 4.02
N MET A 523 11.44 2.15 4.52
CA MET A 523 12.45 1.42 5.29
C MET A 523 11.92 0.96 6.65
N CYS A 524 11.17 1.82 7.35
CA CYS A 524 10.52 1.42 8.60
C CYS A 524 9.44 0.35 8.36
N GLN A 525 8.64 0.47 7.32
CA GLN A 525 7.58 -0.50 7.00
C GLN A 525 8.10 -1.86 6.53
N SER A 526 9.32 -1.93 5.99
CA SER A 526 9.91 -3.21 5.62
C SER A 526 10.38 -4.04 6.81
N VAL A 527 10.42 -3.46 8.02
CA VAL A 527 10.76 -4.17 9.26
C VAL A 527 9.48 -4.70 9.90
N HIS A 528 9.46 -6.00 10.20
CA HIS A 528 8.33 -6.62 10.89
C HIS A 528 8.12 -5.97 12.27
N ARG A 529 6.86 -5.63 12.56
CA ARG A 529 6.45 -5.12 13.86
C ARG A 529 5.56 -6.13 14.54
N ASP A 530 6.06 -6.69 15.63
CA ASP A 530 5.29 -7.58 16.48
C ASP A 530 4.14 -6.82 17.17
N ILE A 531 2.92 -7.19 16.83
CA ILE A 531 1.67 -6.68 17.43
C ILE A 531 0.93 -7.78 18.21
N SER A 532 1.55 -8.94 18.42
CA SER A 532 0.93 -10.11 19.05
C SER A 532 0.41 -9.83 20.46
N LEU A 533 1.12 -8.99 21.22
CA LEU A 533 0.74 -8.60 22.58
C LEU A 533 -0.60 -7.85 22.65
N ASN A 534 -1.13 -7.38 21.51
CA ASN A 534 -2.41 -6.67 21.44
C ASN A 534 -3.62 -7.59 21.33
N PHE A 535 -3.41 -8.84 20.91
CA PHE A 535 -4.48 -9.80 20.61
C PHE A 535 -4.69 -10.76 21.74
#